data_AF-A0A359EBS2-F1
#
_entry.id   AF-A0A359EBS2-F1
#
_cell.length_a   1.000
_cell.length_b   1.000
_cell.length_c   1.000
_cell.angle_alpha   90.00
_cell.angle_beta   90.00
_cell.angle_gamma   90.00
#
_symmetry.space_group_name_H-M   'P 1'
#
loop_
_entity.id
_entity.type
_entity.pdbx_description
1 polymer ?
#
loop_
_entity_poly.entity_id
_entity_poly.type
_entity_poly.pdbx_seq_one_letter_code
_entity_poly.pdbx_strand_id
1 'polypeptide(L)'
;QPNHKAKLSVHTDLKALRDAKVILTVSSAVDAIIQPEYLQPGSVICDVARPRDVAASVAAQRQDVLVIDGGMVDVPGSANFNFDFGFPPGKAYACMAETITLALEGRFEDYTLGKDISRERVDEINQMAEKHGFELSGFRSFERPVTMEQIERIKNNAKYHS
;
A
#
# COMPACT_ATOMS: atom_id res chain seq x y z
N GLN A 1 12.85 -9.90 24.27
CA GLN A 1 11.89 -9.11 23.48
C GLN A 1 10.58 -9.02 24.25
N PRO A 2 9.87 -7.88 24.32
CA PRO A 2 8.56 -7.86 24.96
C PRO A 2 7.58 -8.66 24.11
N ASN A 3 6.95 -9.66 24.71
CA ASN A 3 5.86 -10.43 24.10
C ASN A 3 4.64 -9.51 23.91
N HIS A 4 4.57 -8.85 22.75
CA HIS A 4 3.34 -8.21 22.32
C HIS A 4 2.31 -9.29 22.00
N LYS A 5 1.30 -9.45 22.86
CA LYS A 5 0.17 -10.35 22.60
C LYS A 5 -0.81 -9.62 21.69
N ALA A 6 -1.02 -10.15 20.49
CA ALA A 6 -2.08 -9.69 19.60
C ALA A 6 -3.28 -10.65 19.66
N LYS A 7 -4.49 -10.12 19.52
CA LYS A 7 -5.71 -10.91 19.35
C LYS A 7 -6.00 -11.01 17.85
N LEU A 8 -6.05 -12.23 17.32
CA LEU A 8 -6.48 -12.48 15.95
C LEU A 8 -7.99 -12.70 15.92
N SER A 9 -8.68 -12.01 15.03
CA SER A 9 -10.10 -12.24 14.72
C SER A 9 -10.30 -12.25 13.23
N VAL A 10 -11.16 -13.15 12.75
CA VAL A 10 -11.56 -13.23 11.34
C VAL A 10 -12.99 -12.74 11.23
N HIS A 11 -13.24 -11.89 10.23
CA HIS A 11 -14.56 -11.31 9.97
C HIS A 11 -14.89 -11.46 8.48
N THR A 12 -16.18 -11.57 8.18
CA THR A 12 -16.71 -11.56 6.80
C THR A 12 -17.59 -10.34 6.51
N ASP A 13 -17.74 -9.43 7.49
CA ASP A 13 -18.44 -8.15 7.36
C ASP A 13 -17.43 -7.00 7.55
N LEU A 14 -17.41 -6.07 6.59
CA LEU A 14 -16.53 -4.90 6.60
C LEU A 14 -16.84 -3.91 7.73
N LYS A 15 -17.99 -4.04 8.43
CA LYS A 15 -18.25 -3.27 9.66
C LYS A 15 -17.19 -3.46 10.74
N ALA A 16 -16.44 -4.56 10.71
CA ALA A 16 -15.28 -4.78 11.59
C ALA A 16 -14.18 -3.71 11.45
N LEU A 17 -14.14 -2.99 10.32
CA LEU A 17 -13.18 -1.91 10.10
C LEU A 17 -13.42 -0.68 11.00
N ARG A 18 -14.62 -0.54 11.58
CA ARG A 18 -14.97 0.60 12.45
C ARG A 18 -14.07 0.71 13.67
N ASP A 19 -13.50 -0.40 14.13
CA ASP A 19 -12.60 -0.44 15.28
C ASP A 19 -11.12 -0.41 14.87
N ALA A 20 -10.80 -0.43 13.57
CA ALA A 20 -9.43 -0.50 13.05
C ALA A 20 -8.81 0.90 12.87
N LYS A 21 -7.64 1.12 13.46
CA LYS A 21 -6.87 2.38 13.29
C LYS A 21 -5.87 2.31 12.14
N VAL A 22 -5.40 1.10 11.83
CA VAL A 22 -4.51 0.81 10.72
C VAL A 22 -5.15 -0.29 9.91
N ILE A 23 -5.30 -0.05 8.62
CA ILE A 23 -5.95 -0.97 7.68
C ILE A 23 -4.97 -1.19 6.52
N LEU A 24 -4.66 -2.46 6.25
CA LEU A 24 -3.92 -2.88 5.06
C LEU A 24 -4.90 -3.63 4.16
N THR A 25 -5.03 -3.22 2.90
CA THR A 25 -6.01 -3.81 1.98
C THR A 25 -5.28 -4.50 0.84
N VAL A 26 -5.71 -5.73 0.53
CA VAL A 26 -5.13 -6.61 -0.48
C VAL A 26 -6.21 -7.59 -0.94
N SER A 27 -7.26 -7.05 -1.57
CA SER A 27 -8.33 -7.86 -2.14
C SER A 27 -8.19 -8.04 -3.65
N SER A 28 -8.98 -8.97 -4.20
CA SER A 28 -9.16 -9.15 -5.64
C SER A 28 -10.53 -8.63 -6.11
N ALA A 29 -11.14 -7.71 -5.36
CA ALA A 29 -12.41 -7.11 -5.71
C ALA A 29 -12.27 -6.27 -7.00
N VAL A 30 -13.31 -6.30 -7.82
CA VAL A 30 -13.37 -5.47 -9.04
C VAL A 30 -13.78 -4.05 -8.69
N ASP A 31 -14.66 -3.91 -7.71
CA ASP A 31 -15.19 -2.63 -7.23
C ASP A 31 -14.61 -2.25 -5.87
N ALA A 32 -14.63 -0.95 -5.56
CA ALA A 32 -14.22 -0.46 -4.25
C ALA A 32 -15.19 -0.95 -3.16
N ILE A 33 -14.65 -1.70 -2.19
CA ILE A 33 -15.42 -2.33 -1.11
C ILE A 33 -15.39 -1.53 0.20
N ILE A 34 -14.40 -0.65 0.39
CA ILE A 34 -14.29 0.18 1.59
C ILE A 34 -14.89 1.56 1.34
N GLN A 35 -16.01 1.83 2.00
CA GLN A 35 -16.78 3.08 1.95
C GLN A 35 -16.52 3.96 3.20
N PRO A 36 -16.81 5.27 3.15
CA PRO A 36 -16.55 6.22 4.24
C PRO A 36 -17.09 5.79 5.62
N GLU A 37 -18.28 5.17 5.68
CA GLU A 37 -18.99 4.77 6.89
C GLU A 37 -18.36 3.58 7.64
N TYR A 38 -17.38 2.90 7.05
CA TYR A 38 -16.65 1.81 7.69
C TYR A 38 -15.44 2.29 8.49
N LEU A 39 -15.04 3.55 8.34
CA LEU A 39 -13.78 4.05 8.87
C LEU A 39 -14.02 4.91 10.10
N GLN A 40 -13.18 4.76 11.13
CA GLN A 40 -13.18 5.69 12.26
C GLN A 40 -12.26 6.89 11.99
N PRO A 41 -12.53 8.05 12.62
CA PRO A 41 -11.59 9.16 12.61
C PRO A 41 -10.18 8.74 13.03
N GLY A 42 -9.17 9.22 12.32
CA GLY A 42 -7.76 8.89 12.56
C GLY A 42 -7.30 7.56 11.98
N SER A 43 -8.15 6.85 11.22
CA SER A 43 -7.73 5.64 10.51
C SER A 43 -6.66 5.95 9.45
N VAL A 44 -5.67 5.08 9.35
CA VAL A 44 -4.66 5.06 8.28
C VAL A 44 -4.85 3.80 7.45
N ILE A 45 -5.03 3.96 6.15
CA ILE A 45 -5.28 2.86 5.21
C ILE A 45 -4.15 2.81 4.18
N CYS A 46 -3.51 1.67 4.04
CA CYS A 46 -2.60 1.37 2.92
C CYS A 46 -3.33 0.45 1.94
N ASP A 47 -3.72 1.02 0.80
CA ASP A 47 -4.43 0.31 -0.27
C ASP A 47 -3.43 -0.22 -1.30
N VAL A 48 -3.12 -1.52 -1.18
CA VAL A 48 -2.19 -2.22 -2.07
C VAL A 48 -2.93 -2.85 -3.26
N ALA A 49 -4.26 -2.89 -3.23
CA ALA A 49 -5.07 -3.59 -4.23
C ALA A 49 -5.16 -2.81 -5.55
N ARG A 50 -5.26 -3.55 -6.66
CA ARG A 50 -5.55 -3.02 -7.99
C ARG A 50 -6.55 -3.95 -8.70
N PRO A 51 -7.78 -3.49 -9.02
CA PRO A 51 -8.39 -2.18 -8.72
C PRO A 51 -8.41 -1.83 -7.22
N ARG A 52 -8.56 -0.55 -6.87
CA ARG A 52 -8.48 -0.06 -5.48
C ARG A 52 -9.62 -0.63 -4.63
N ASP A 53 -9.30 -1.03 -3.41
CA ASP A 53 -10.30 -1.44 -2.42
C ASP A 53 -11.02 -0.23 -1.81
N VAL A 54 -10.34 0.92 -1.72
CA VAL A 54 -10.85 2.13 -1.06
C VAL A 54 -11.54 3.04 -2.08
N ALA A 55 -12.80 3.36 -1.80
CA ALA A 55 -13.58 4.21 -2.69
C ALA A 55 -13.04 5.66 -2.70
N ALA A 56 -13.07 6.32 -3.86
CA ALA A 56 -12.68 7.72 -4.00
C ALA A 56 -13.52 8.67 -3.12
N SER A 57 -14.74 8.26 -2.77
CA SER A 57 -15.62 8.94 -1.81
C SER A 57 -14.97 9.07 -0.42
N VAL A 58 -14.07 8.16 -0.03
CA VAL A 58 -13.33 8.25 1.24
C VAL A 58 -12.46 9.50 1.26
N ALA A 59 -11.60 9.71 0.27
CA ALA A 59 -10.77 10.92 0.21
C ALA A 59 -11.59 12.21 0.05
N ALA A 60 -12.77 12.14 -0.60
CA ALA A 60 -13.64 13.29 -0.76
C ALA A 60 -14.35 13.68 0.55
N GLN A 61 -14.84 12.69 1.31
CA GLN A 61 -15.73 12.91 2.46
C GLN A 61 -15.01 12.88 3.82
N ARG A 62 -13.87 12.18 3.91
CA ARG A 62 -13.15 11.94 5.17
C ARG A 62 -11.84 12.70 5.20
N GLN A 63 -11.91 13.94 5.70
CA GLN A 63 -10.72 14.78 5.93
C GLN A 63 -9.98 14.42 7.22
N ASP A 64 -10.44 13.40 7.93
CA ASP A 64 -9.96 12.87 9.20
C ASP A 64 -9.36 11.45 9.06
N VAL A 65 -9.23 10.96 7.82
CA VAL A 65 -8.68 9.64 7.48
C VAL A 65 -7.54 9.81 6.48
N LEU A 66 -6.48 9.03 6.65
CA LEU A 66 -5.35 9.01 5.72
C LEU A 66 -5.41 7.74 4.87
N VAL A 67 -5.53 7.90 3.55
CA VAL A 67 -5.41 6.80 2.58
C VAL A 67 -4.06 6.95 1.87
N ILE A 68 -3.26 5.90 1.84
CA ILE A 68 -2.02 5.83 1.05
C ILE A 68 -2.10 4.68 0.03
N ASP A 69 -1.67 4.95 -1.19
CA ASP A 69 -1.44 3.94 -2.22
C ASP A 69 -0.22 3.11 -1.82
N GLY A 70 -0.41 1.80 -1.65
CA GLY A 70 0.65 0.86 -1.29
C GLY A 70 1.45 0.36 -2.50
N GLY A 71 2.69 -0.07 -2.24
CA GLY A 71 3.50 -0.80 -3.22
C GLY A 71 4.05 0.05 -4.38
N MET A 72 4.27 1.35 -4.18
CA MET A 72 4.98 2.20 -5.16
C MET A 72 6.49 2.19 -4.88
N VAL A 73 7.28 1.95 -5.92
CA VAL A 73 8.73 1.80 -5.87
C VAL A 73 9.38 2.78 -6.84
N ASP A 74 10.44 3.44 -6.39
CA ASP A 74 11.35 4.22 -7.22
C ASP A 74 12.31 3.28 -7.96
N VAL A 75 12.33 3.40 -9.28
CA VAL A 75 13.11 2.52 -10.17
C VAL A 75 14.42 3.23 -10.51
N PRO A 76 15.58 2.59 -10.30
CA PRO A 76 16.88 3.20 -10.54
C PRO A 76 17.09 3.58 -12.02
N GLY A 77 17.81 4.69 -12.24
CA GLY A 77 18.14 5.19 -13.57
C GLY A 77 16.99 5.93 -14.24
N SER A 78 16.91 5.85 -15.57
CA SER A 78 15.92 6.56 -16.40
C SER A 78 14.94 5.57 -17.02
N ALA A 79 14.34 4.71 -16.20
CA ALA A 79 13.35 3.73 -16.65
C ALA A 79 12.15 4.43 -17.31
N ASN A 80 11.91 4.12 -18.58
CA ASN A 80 10.73 4.51 -19.32
C ASN A 80 9.97 3.26 -19.78
N PHE A 81 8.82 3.01 -19.17
CA PHE A 81 7.98 1.85 -19.46
C PHE A 81 7.13 2.01 -20.73
N ASN A 82 7.05 3.22 -21.30
CA ASN A 82 6.16 3.56 -22.42
C ASN A 82 4.70 3.14 -22.19
N PHE A 83 4.27 3.06 -20.92
CA PHE A 83 2.93 2.69 -20.51
C PHE A 83 2.54 3.51 -19.28
N ASP A 84 1.31 4.03 -19.25
CA ASP A 84 0.77 4.74 -18.10
C ASP A 84 -0.09 3.80 -17.26
N PHE A 85 0.42 3.49 -16.08
CA PHE A 85 -0.24 2.64 -15.08
C PHE A 85 -0.56 3.41 -13.79
N GLY A 86 -0.62 4.75 -13.88
CA GLY A 86 -1.05 5.67 -12.81
C GLY A 86 0.09 6.26 -11.98
N PHE A 87 1.36 5.92 -12.25
CA PHE A 87 2.49 6.52 -11.54
C PHE A 87 3.29 7.50 -12.40
N PRO A 88 3.90 8.53 -11.78
CA PRO A 88 4.87 9.38 -12.48
C PRO A 88 6.03 8.57 -13.08
N PRO A 89 6.74 9.10 -14.08
CA PRO A 89 7.94 8.48 -14.64
C PRO A 89 8.97 8.07 -13.58
N GLY A 90 9.66 6.95 -13.82
CA GLY A 90 10.65 6.40 -12.88
C GLY A 90 10.06 5.67 -11.68
N LYS A 91 8.75 5.40 -11.67
CA LYS A 91 8.09 4.65 -10.58
C LYS A 91 7.35 3.43 -11.11
N ALA A 92 7.26 2.40 -10.29
CA ALA A 92 6.61 1.14 -10.61
C ALA A 92 5.86 0.57 -9.40
N TYR A 93 4.90 -0.32 -9.66
CA TYR A 93 4.37 -1.23 -8.65
C TYR A 93 5.45 -2.20 -8.15
N ALA A 94 5.36 -2.58 -6.88
CA ALA A 94 6.29 -3.51 -6.24
C ALA A 94 6.37 -4.87 -6.98
N CYS A 95 5.27 -5.37 -7.54
CA CYS A 95 5.28 -6.60 -8.35
C CYS A 95 6.09 -6.46 -9.65
N MET A 96 6.09 -5.28 -10.28
CA MET A 96 6.95 -5.00 -11.43
C MET A 96 8.40 -4.85 -10.99
N ALA A 97 8.66 -4.18 -9.86
CA ALA A 97 9.99 -4.07 -9.30
C ALA A 97 10.60 -5.44 -8.95
N GLU A 98 9.83 -6.37 -8.39
CA GLU A 98 10.24 -7.76 -8.17
C GLU A 98 10.66 -8.43 -9.48
N THR A 99 9.83 -8.32 -10.53
CA THR A 99 10.13 -8.91 -11.85
C THR A 99 11.43 -8.34 -12.44
N ILE A 100 11.63 -7.03 -12.35
CA ILE A 100 12.86 -6.37 -12.85
C ILE A 100 14.06 -6.80 -12.01
N THR A 101 13.92 -6.85 -10.69
CA THR A 101 14.98 -7.26 -9.74
C THR A 101 15.45 -8.69 -10.04
N LEU A 102 14.52 -9.62 -10.23
CA LEU A 102 14.82 -11.01 -10.58
C LEU A 102 15.56 -11.10 -11.92
N ALA A 103 15.12 -10.33 -12.93
CA ALA A 103 15.79 -10.28 -14.22
C ALA A 103 17.22 -9.72 -14.11
N LEU A 104 17.45 -8.69 -13.29
CA LEU A 104 18.79 -8.13 -13.03
C LEU A 104 19.72 -9.10 -12.29
N GLU A 105 19.16 -9.98 -11.45
CA GLU A 105 19.89 -11.08 -10.79
C GLU A 105 20.04 -12.32 -11.69
N GLY A 106 19.48 -12.31 -12.91
CA GLY A 106 19.50 -13.47 -13.81
C GLY A 106 18.67 -14.66 -13.32
N ARG A 107 17.69 -14.42 -12.45
CA ARG A 107 16.80 -15.43 -11.88
C ARG A 107 15.50 -15.48 -12.66
N PHE A 108 15.33 -16.53 -13.45
CA PHE A 108 14.15 -16.75 -14.29
C PHE A 108 13.35 -17.94 -13.75
N GLU A 109 12.66 -17.71 -12.65
CA GLU A 109 11.89 -18.73 -11.93
C GLU A 109 10.58 -18.14 -11.40
N ASP A 110 9.66 -19.03 -11.02
CA ASP A 110 8.40 -18.66 -10.36
C ASP A 110 8.67 -18.29 -8.88
N TYR A 111 9.27 -17.11 -8.68
CA TYR A 111 9.77 -16.69 -7.36
C TYR A 111 8.65 -16.44 -6.35
N THR A 112 7.58 -15.74 -6.75
CA THR A 112 6.40 -15.54 -5.91
C THR A 112 5.19 -16.11 -6.63
N LEU A 113 4.85 -17.37 -6.35
CA LEU A 113 3.69 -18.04 -6.93
C LEU A 113 2.88 -18.77 -5.86
N GLY A 114 1.55 -18.59 -5.90
CA GLY A 114 0.64 -19.23 -4.96
C GLY A 114 0.51 -18.48 -3.64
N LYS A 115 0.04 -19.18 -2.60
CA LYS A 115 -0.30 -18.58 -1.29
C LYS A 115 0.82 -18.69 -0.27
N ASP A 116 1.84 -19.50 -0.56
CA ASP A 116 2.91 -19.81 0.37
C ASP A 116 4.09 -18.86 0.13
N ILE A 117 4.07 -17.74 0.86
CA ILE A 117 5.15 -16.75 0.85
C ILE A 117 5.94 -16.90 2.15
N SER A 118 7.23 -17.18 2.03
CA SER A 118 8.13 -17.27 3.18
C SER A 118 8.73 -15.90 3.49
N ARG A 119 9.00 -15.65 4.77
CA ARG A 119 9.65 -14.39 5.19
C ARG A 119 11.06 -14.27 4.63
N GLU A 120 11.76 -15.39 4.51
CA GLU A 120 13.11 -15.45 3.95
C GLU A 120 13.13 -14.98 2.50
N ARG A 121 12.14 -15.36 1.68
CA ARG A 121 12.01 -14.86 0.30
C ARG A 121 11.74 -13.36 0.25
N VAL A 122 10.89 -12.85 1.16
CA VAL A 122 10.63 -11.40 1.28
C VAL A 122 11.92 -10.64 1.62
N ASP A 123 12.70 -11.15 2.58
CA ASP A 123 13.97 -10.52 2.96
C ASP A 123 15.03 -10.62 1.84
N GLU A 124 15.04 -11.72 1.07
CA GLU A 124 15.95 -11.93 -0.06
C GLU A 124 15.63 -11.00 -1.24
N ILE A 125 14.37 -10.92 -1.68
CA ILE A 125 13.99 -10.01 -2.77
C ILE A 125 14.23 -8.54 -2.40
N ASN A 126 14.02 -8.17 -1.13
CA ASN A 126 14.31 -6.82 -0.66
C ASN A 126 15.80 -6.49 -0.74
N GLN A 127 16.68 -7.41 -0.33
CA GLN A 127 18.15 -7.23 -0.46
C GLN A 127 18.59 -7.11 -1.92
N MET A 128 18.02 -7.93 -2.81
CA MET A 128 18.31 -7.86 -4.25
C MET A 128 17.84 -6.51 -4.83
N ALA A 129 16.66 -6.03 -4.45
CA ALA A 129 16.11 -4.76 -4.89
C ALA A 129 16.98 -3.57 -4.40
N GLU A 130 17.36 -3.57 -3.12
CA GLU A 130 18.26 -2.56 -2.55
C GLU A 130 19.63 -2.54 -3.25
N LYS A 131 20.20 -3.71 -3.54
CA LYS A 131 21.46 -3.85 -4.28
C LYS A 131 21.42 -3.17 -5.66
N HIS A 132 20.28 -3.21 -6.34
CA HIS A 132 20.10 -2.57 -7.64
C HIS A 132 19.65 -1.10 -7.55
N GLY A 133 19.42 -0.57 -6.34
CA GLY A 133 19.04 0.83 -6.13
C GLY A 133 17.54 1.10 -6.28
N PHE A 134 16.70 0.09 -6.12
CA PHE A 134 15.27 0.32 -5.94
C PHE A 134 14.99 0.86 -4.53
N GLU A 135 14.09 1.83 -4.43
CA GLU A 135 13.73 2.45 -3.15
C GLU A 135 12.21 2.47 -2.96
N LEU A 136 11.76 2.33 -1.71
CA LEU A 136 10.35 2.58 -1.40
C LEU A 136 10.05 4.05 -1.64
N SER A 137 9.05 4.31 -2.47
CA SER A 137 8.75 5.69 -2.84
C SER A 137 7.88 6.40 -1.80
N GLY A 138 7.80 7.72 -1.90
CA GLY A 138 7.02 8.56 -0.99
C GLY A 138 5.51 8.27 -1.05
N PHE A 139 4.78 8.68 -0.02
CA PHE A 139 3.34 8.43 0.06
C PHE A 139 2.56 9.15 -1.05
N ARG A 140 1.59 8.42 -1.62
CA ARG A 140 0.57 8.98 -2.52
C ARG A 140 -0.81 8.59 -2.04
N SER A 141 -1.81 9.35 -2.43
CA SER A 141 -3.22 9.08 -2.18
C SER A 141 -3.98 9.42 -3.44
N PHE A 142 -4.64 8.44 -4.05
CA PHE A 142 -5.38 8.61 -5.30
C PHE A 142 -4.52 9.31 -6.36
N GLU A 143 -3.30 8.78 -6.55
CA GLU A 143 -2.32 9.29 -7.53
C GLU A 143 -1.81 10.71 -7.26
N ARG A 144 -2.01 11.26 -6.06
CA ARG A 144 -1.45 12.56 -5.66
C ARG A 144 -0.43 12.39 -4.54
N PRO A 145 0.70 13.11 -4.55
CA PRO A 145 1.63 13.09 -3.42
C PRO A 145 0.93 13.47 -2.12
N VAL A 146 1.23 12.74 -1.05
CA VAL A 146 0.80 13.08 0.31
C VAL A 146 1.90 13.91 0.96
N THR A 147 1.56 15.13 1.38
CA THR A 147 2.51 16.03 2.05
C THR A 147 2.42 15.90 3.57
N MET A 148 3.49 16.28 4.28
CA MET A 148 3.48 16.34 5.75
C MET A 148 2.42 17.31 6.28
N GLU A 149 2.17 18.41 5.57
CA GLU A 149 1.10 19.36 5.91
C GLU A 149 -0.29 18.70 5.85
N GLN A 150 -0.55 17.91 4.81
CA GLN A 150 -1.80 17.15 4.70
C GLN A 150 -1.94 16.13 5.83
N ILE A 151 -0.86 15.42 6.18
CA ILE A 151 -0.86 14.46 7.29
C ILE A 151 -1.20 15.15 8.62
N GLU A 152 -0.55 16.28 8.92
CA GLU A 152 -0.83 17.02 10.16
C GLU A 152 -2.25 17.60 10.17
N ARG A 153 -2.78 18.05 9.03
CA ARG A 153 -4.18 18.47 8.91
C ARG A 153 -5.14 17.33 9.22
N ILE A 154 -4.94 16.15 8.62
CA ILE A 154 -5.76 14.96 8.85
C ILE A 154 -5.72 14.55 10.32
N LYS A 155 -4.52 14.52 10.91
CA LYS A 155 -4.30 14.21 12.32
C LYS A 155 -5.01 15.19 13.26
N ASN A 156 -5.03 16.47 12.92
CA ASN A 156 -5.77 17.47 13.70
C ASN A 156 -7.29 17.26 13.56
N ASN A 157 -7.79 17.03 12.35
CA ASN A 157 -9.21 16.74 12.12
C ASN A 157 -9.67 15.49 12.88
N ALA A 158 -8.84 14.45 12.93
CA ALA A 158 -9.13 13.22 13.67
C ALA A 158 -9.36 13.46 15.18
N LYS A 159 -8.64 14.39 15.80
CA LYS A 159 -8.80 14.73 17.24
C LYS A 159 -10.12 15.41 17.56
N TYR A 160 -10.71 16.13 16.61
CA TYR A 160 -11.98 16.85 16.82
C TYR A 160 -13.22 15.98 16.58
N HIS A 161 -13.04 14.81 15.94
CA HIS A 161 -14.11 13.87 15.62
C HIS A 161 -14.04 12.57 16.44
N SER A 162 -13.02 12.42 17.29
CA SER A 162 -12.82 11.28 18.21
C SER A 162 -13.60 11.40 19.51
#